data_AF-A0A523AMI8-F1
#
_entry.id   AF-A0A523AMI8-F1
#
_cell.length_a   1.000
_cell.length_b   1.000
_cell.length_c   1.000
_cell.angle_alpha   90.00
_cell.angle_beta   90.00
_cell.angle_gamma   90.00
#
_symmetry.space_group_name_H-M   'P 1'
#
loop_
_entity.id
_entity.type
_entity.pdbx_description
1 polymer ?
#
loop_
_entity_poly.entity_id
_entity_poly.type
_entity_poly.pdbx_seq_one_letter_code
_entity_poly.pdbx_strand_id
1 'polypeptide(L)'
;MTRIAQLSCGTEWSGIQAMLERAAAMVGAELFFPEVSPEDIDRAVEEVGLEVQSPNLRLMIARARALAEGVPADAALILTCFRCAEGVLAKHAVRRYLQERTNLPLVMYSFTEKPKLGELLIRLEALVTLAERKALLARDRQEGLTLGIDSGSSTTKAVVMRDNEIIGTGWIPTTDVLEAAERVKREALQQAGVKEGEIEGVGVTGYGRFLLREALKANLVQEELTVVSKGTAFLAGVQRGEATVIDIGGLDNKVMTLLNGIPDSFTMGGVCAGSSGRFLELAASRLGVDVPTLGRMALQGDPEKVRMDSYCAIFGIQDLVAGLASGSSREDIAAAACRSVARQVFETQLQEIDLRLPVIEVGGTALVEGLVKEMREILKVDIRVPRFPQFGGAVGAALLVSGMRG
;
A
#
# COMPACT_ATOMS: atom_id res chain seq x y z
N MET A 1 -3.25 -23.74 9.17
CA MET A 1 -2.14 -23.10 8.44
C MET A 1 -2.72 -22.69 7.09
N THR A 2 -2.64 -21.41 6.74
CA THR A 2 -3.22 -20.90 5.48
C THR A 2 -2.47 -21.51 4.29
N ARG A 3 -3.19 -22.14 3.36
CA ARG A 3 -2.61 -22.76 2.15
C ARG A 3 -2.59 -21.75 1.00
N ILE A 4 -1.40 -21.29 0.64
CA ILE A 4 -1.19 -20.29 -0.40
C ILE A 4 -0.70 -20.98 -1.68
N ALA A 5 -1.48 -20.87 -2.75
CA ALA A 5 -1.09 -21.40 -4.05
C ALA A 5 -0.04 -20.49 -4.71
N GLN A 6 1.15 -21.02 -4.95
CA GLN A 6 2.23 -20.31 -5.62
C GLN A 6 2.11 -20.47 -7.15
N LEU A 7 1.84 -19.36 -7.82
CA LEU A 7 1.71 -19.25 -9.27
C LEU A 7 2.94 -18.51 -9.81
N SER A 8 3.91 -19.27 -10.29
CA SER A 8 5.19 -18.73 -10.68
C SER A 8 5.70 -19.40 -11.96
N CYS A 9 6.40 -18.65 -12.82
CA CYS A 9 7.21 -19.19 -13.91
C CYS A 9 8.37 -20.15 -13.46
N GLY A 10 8.03 -21.36 -13.00
CA GLY A 10 8.98 -22.40 -12.59
C GLY A 10 8.65 -23.03 -11.22
N THR A 11 9.38 -24.08 -10.85
CA THR A 11 9.19 -24.88 -9.61
C THR A 11 10.13 -24.49 -8.47
N GLU A 12 11.30 -23.92 -8.75
CA GLU A 12 12.16 -23.25 -7.76
C GLU A 12 12.41 -21.81 -8.21
N TRP A 13 11.96 -20.84 -7.42
CA TRP A 13 12.07 -19.44 -7.81
C TRP A 13 13.42 -18.82 -7.41
N SER A 14 14.30 -18.67 -8.40
CA SER A 14 15.40 -17.67 -8.46
C SER A 14 16.26 -17.51 -7.20
N GLY A 15 16.53 -18.59 -6.46
CA GLY A 15 17.36 -18.55 -5.25
C GLY A 15 16.74 -17.80 -4.06
N ILE A 16 15.44 -17.50 -4.11
CA ILE A 16 14.69 -16.85 -3.02
C ILE A 16 13.57 -17.73 -2.45
N GLN A 17 13.29 -18.89 -3.06
CA GLN A 17 12.24 -19.82 -2.62
C GLN A 17 12.32 -20.14 -1.13
N ALA A 18 13.50 -20.50 -0.62
CA ALA A 18 13.70 -20.78 0.80
C ALA A 18 13.41 -19.56 1.71
N MET A 19 13.67 -18.34 1.24
CA MET A 19 13.32 -17.12 1.97
C MET A 19 11.80 -16.90 1.97
N LEU A 20 11.14 -17.17 0.83
CA LEU A 20 9.70 -17.05 0.68
C LEU A 20 8.96 -18.07 1.57
N GLU A 21 9.40 -19.32 1.58
CA GLU A 21 8.87 -20.38 2.46
C GLU A 21 9.08 -20.04 3.93
N ARG A 22 10.27 -19.52 4.29
CA ARG A 22 10.53 -19.04 5.65
C ARG A 22 9.58 -17.91 6.03
N ALA A 23 9.35 -16.95 5.13
CA ALA A 23 8.42 -15.85 5.38
C ALA A 23 6.98 -16.34 5.54
N ALA A 24 6.55 -17.30 4.72
CA ALA A 24 5.22 -17.92 4.80
C ALA A 24 5.04 -18.64 6.14
N ALA A 25 6.02 -19.45 6.55
CA ALA A 25 5.98 -20.16 7.82
C ALA A 25 5.88 -19.20 9.02
N MET A 26 6.59 -18.05 8.97
CA MET A 26 6.54 -17.03 10.02
C MET A 26 5.16 -16.39 10.19
N VAL A 27 4.32 -16.39 9.15
CA VAL A 27 2.94 -15.88 9.20
C VAL A 27 1.88 -16.98 9.30
N GLY A 28 2.29 -18.24 9.56
CA GLY A 28 1.35 -19.36 9.69
C GLY A 28 0.77 -19.84 8.36
N ALA A 29 1.51 -19.67 7.27
CA ALA A 29 1.13 -20.10 5.93
C ALA A 29 2.10 -21.14 5.34
N GLU A 30 1.57 -21.95 4.43
CA GLU A 30 2.32 -22.92 3.63
C GLU A 30 2.13 -22.62 2.15
N LEU A 31 3.23 -22.63 1.40
CA LEU A 31 3.21 -22.46 -0.05
C LEU A 31 3.14 -23.82 -0.72
N PHE A 32 2.28 -23.94 -1.73
CA PHE A 32 2.22 -25.15 -2.56
C PHE A 32 2.02 -24.79 -4.02
N PHE A 33 2.43 -25.68 -4.92
CA PHE A 33 2.16 -25.55 -6.34
C PHE A 33 0.92 -26.38 -6.71
N PRO A 34 -0.12 -25.79 -7.32
CA PRO A 34 -1.22 -26.58 -7.87
C PRO A 34 -0.70 -27.64 -8.86
N GLU A 35 -1.19 -28.86 -8.71
CA GLU A 35 -0.90 -29.95 -9.64
C GLU A 35 -1.69 -29.75 -10.94
N VAL A 36 -1.05 -30.03 -12.07
CA VAL A 36 -1.62 -29.82 -13.41
C VAL A 36 -1.15 -30.94 -14.32
N SER A 37 -2.07 -31.51 -15.10
CA SER A 37 -1.74 -32.48 -16.15
C SER A 37 -1.14 -31.78 -17.38
N PRO A 38 -0.15 -32.38 -18.08
CA PRO A 38 0.41 -31.78 -19.29
C PRO A 38 -0.62 -31.45 -20.37
N GLU A 39 -1.68 -32.25 -20.48
CA GLU A 39 -2.78 -32.09 -21.43
C GLU A 39 -3.64 -30.83 -21.17
N ASP A 40 -3.64 -30.34 -19.93
CA ASP A 40 -4.41 -29.16 -19.53
C ASP A 40 -3.70 -27.83 -19.82
N ILE A 41 -2.40 -27.88 -20.15
CA ILE A 41 -1.59 -26.68 -20.37
C ILE A 41 -2.06 -25.90 -21.59
N ASP A 42 -2.22 -26.57 -22.72
CA ASP A 42 -2.61 -25.91 -23.97
C ASP A 42 -4.03 -25.36 -23.88
N ARG A 43 -4.95 -26.13 -23.26
CA ARG A 43 -6.31 -25.68 -22.98
C ARG A 43 -6.35 -24.45 -22.09
N ALA A 44 -5.51 -24.41 -21.04
CA ALA A 44 -5.44 -23.25 -20.15
C ALA A 44 -4.95 -21.99 -20.88
N VAL A 45 -3.95 -22.12 -21.75
CA VAL A 45 -3.42 -21.03 -22.57
C VAL A 45 -4.49 -20.48 -23.52
N GLU A 46 -5.26 -21.35 -24.16
CA GLU A 46 -6.40 -20.97 -25.00
C GLU A 46 -7.51 -20.27 -24.19
N GLU A 47 -7.89 -20.81 -23.04
CA GLU A 47 -8.97 -20.27 -22.20
C GLU A 47 -8.62 -18.90 -21.61
N VAL A 48 -7.39 -18.73 -21.15
CA VAL A 48 -6.89 -17.44 -20.63
C VAL A 48 -6.66 -16.44 -21.76
N GLY A 49 -6.53 -16.91 -23.01
CA GLY A 49 -6.38 -16.07 -24.19
C GLY A 49 -5.01 -15.36 -24.27
N LEU A 50 -3.96 -15.97 -23.70
CA LEU A 50 -2.60 -15.42 -23.73
C LEU A 50 -1.60 -16.47 -24.18
N GLU A 51 -1.18 -16.38 -25.43
CA GLU A 51 -0.11 -17.21 -25.97
C GLU A 51 1.26 -16.72 -25.47
N VAL A 52 2.01 -17.62 -24.83
CA VAL A 52 3.37 -17.38 -24.34
C VAL A 52 4.30 -18.49 -24.80
N GLN A 53 5.54 -18.12 -25.13
CA GLN A 53 6.58 -19.04 -25.60
C GLN A 53 7.20 -19.83 -24.44
N SER A 54 7.32 -19.22 -23.26
CA SER A 54 7.93 -19.84 -22.08
C SER A 54 7.08 -21.01 -21.53
N PRO A 55 7.58 -22.26 -21.51
CA PRO A 55 6.87 -23.39 -20.93
C PRO A 55 6.50 -23.18 -19.45
N ASN A 56 7.35 -22.48 -18.71
CA ASN A 56 7.12 -22.13 -17.31
C ASN A 56 5.95 -21.16 -17.13
N LEU A 57 5.77 -20.22 -18.07
CA LEU A 57 4.61 -19.31 -18.05
C LEU A 57 3.33 -20.05 -18.45
N ARG A 58 3.40 -20.96 -19.43
CA ARG A 58 2.27 -21.84 -19.77
C ARG A 58 1.83 -22.69 -18.57
N LEU A 59 2.78 -23.25 -17.83
CA LEU A 59 2.50 -23.99 -16.60
C LEU A 59 1.87 -23.09 -15.51
N MET A 60 2.34 -21.86 -15.35
CA MET A 60 1.74 -20.89 -14.43
C MET A 60 0.28 -20.59 -14.78
N ILE A 61 -0.02 -20.40 -16.07
CA ILE A 61 -1.39 -20.20 -16.59
C ILE A 61 -2.25 -21.44 -16.26
N ALA A 62 -1.73 -22.64 -16.50
CA ALA A 62 -2.45 -23.87 -16.24
C ALA A 62 -2.73 -24.11 -14.74
N ARG A 63 -1.80 -23.73 -13.86
CA ARG A 63 -2.02 -23.74 -12.40
C ARG A 63 -3.12 -22.76 -11.97
N ALA A 64 -3.21 -21.61 -12.62
CA ALA A 64 -4.30 -20.65 -12.36
C ALA A 64 -5.66 -21.22 -12.79
N ARG A 65 -5.72 -21.90 -13.94
CA ARG A 65 -6.92 -22.65 -14.36
C ARG A 65 -7.30 -23.72 -13.33
N ALA A 66 -6.36 -24.53 -12.87
CA ALA A 66 -6.62 -25.55 -11.86
C ALA A 66 -7.21 -24.98 -10.56
N LEU A 67 -6.77 -23.80 -10.12
CA LEU A 67 -7.37 -23.10 -8.97
C LEU A 67 -8.82 -22.65 -9.26
N ALA A 68 -9.08 -22.10 -10.45
CA ALA A 68 -10.43 -21.71 -10.85
C ALA A 68 -11.38 -22.92 -10.98
N GLU A 69 -10.85 -24.11 -11.29
CA GLU A 69 -11.60 -25.36 -11.38
C GLU A 69 -11.80 -26.07 -10.03
N GLY A 70 -11.28 -25.51 -8.94
CA GLY A 70 -11.60 -25.94 -7.57
C GLY A 70 -10.48 -26.65 -6.83
N VAL A 71 -9.21 -26.55 -7.26
CA VAL A 71 -8.08 -26.95 -6.41
C VAL A 71 -8.15 -26.14 -5.09
N PRO A 72 -8.24 -26.81 -3.91
CA PRO A 72 -8.42 -26.09 -2.65
C PRO A 72 -7.20 -25.23 -2.30
N ALA A 73 -7.42 -23.93 -2.18
CA ALA A 73 -6.47 -22.93 -1.70
C ALA A 73 -7.20 -21.88 -0.87
N ASP A 74 -6.50 -21.27 0.09
CA ASP A 74 -7.02 -20.16 0.89
C ASP A 74 -6.67 -18.79 0.25
N ALA A 75 -5.59 -18.75 -0.53
CA ALA A 75 -5.08 -17.57 -1.20
C ALA A 75 -4.16 -17.94 -2.39
N ALA A 76 -3.85 -16.97 -3.25
CA ALA A 76 -2.90 -17.14 -4.37
C ALA A 76 -1.76 -16.12 -4.32
N LEU A 77 -0.54 -16.57 -4.59
CA LEU A 77 0.65 -15.72 -4.72
C LEU A 77 1.19 -15.83 -6.15
N ILE A 78 1.12 -14.74 -6.90
CA ILE A 78 1.55 -14.66 -8.29
C ILE A 78 2.94 -14.03 -8.37
N LEU A 79 3.93 -14.78 -8.83
CA LEU A 79 5.33 -14.36 -8.89
C LEU A 79 5.85 -14.38 -10.33
N THR A 80 6.35 -13.23 -10.80
CA THR A 80 7.05 -13.15 -12.11
C THR A 80 8.37 -12.38 -12.00
N CYS A 81 9.31 -12.62 -12.92
CA CYS A 81 10.51 -11.80 -12.97
C CYS A 81 10.17 -10.49 -13.69
N PHE A 82 10.50 -9.35 -13.09
CA PHE A 82 10.08 -8.04 -13.61
C PHE A 82 10.64 -7.73 -15.01
N ARG A 83 11.81 -8.30 -15.34
CA ARG A 83 12.49 -8.02 -16.62
C ARG A 83 11.93 -8.79 -17.81
N CYS A 84 11.02 -9.74 -17.60
CA CYS A 84 10.44 -10.53 -18.68
C CYS A 84 9.12 -9.90 -19.13
N ALA A 85 9.09 -9.35 -20.35
CA ALA A 85 7.88 -8.77 -20.93
C ALA A 85 6.71 -9.79 -20.97
N GLU A 86 6.96 -11.03 -21.37
CA GLU A 86 5.95 -12.11 -21.32
C GLU A 86 5.51 -12.40 -19.88
N GLY A 87 6.43 -12.33 -18.91
CA GLY A 87 6.12 -12.53 -17.49
C GLY A 87 5.19 -11.46 -16.93
N VAL A 88 5.36 -10.20 -17.33
CA VAL A 88 4.44 -9.12 -16.97
C VAL A 88 3.05 -9.41 -17.55
N LEU A 89 2.95 -9.70 -18.85
CA LEU A 89 1.68 -10.02 -19.50
C LEU A 89 0.97 -11.23 -18.85
N ALA A 90 1.71 -12.31 -18.61
CA ALA A 90 1.19 -13.53 -17.99
C ALA A 90 0.69 -13.29 -16.57
N LYS A 91 1.40 -12.52 -15.76
CA LYS A 91 0.99 -12.14 -14.40
C LYS A 91 -0.38 -11.45 -14.42
N HIS A 92 -0.56 -10.46 -15.29
CA HIS A 92 -1.82 -9.71 -15.39
C HIS A 92 -2.97 -10.54 -15.96
N ALA A 93 -2.70 -11.43 -16.92
CA ALA A 93 -3.71 -12.35 -17.45
C ALA A 93 -4.18 -13.34 -16.37
N VAL A 94 -3.24 -13.98 -15.66
CA VAL A 94 -3.53 -14.91 -14.56
C VAL A 94 -4.31 -14.21 -13.43
N ARG A 95 -3.90 -12.99 -13.05
CA ARG A 95 -4.61 -12.21 -12.03
C ARG A 95 -6.06 -11.96 -12.41
N ARG A 96 -6.32 -11.43 -13.61
CA ARG A 96 -7.69 -11.16 -14.10
C ARG A 96 -8.52 -12.44 -14.15
N TYR A 97 -7.96 -13.50 -14.71
CA TYR A 97 -8.62 -14.79 -14.80
C TYR A 97 -9.09 -15.33 -13.44
N LEU A 98 -8.23 -15.24 -12.41
CA LEU A 98 -8.58 -15.66 -11.05
C LEU A 98 -9.61 -14.75 -10.38
N GLN A 99 -9.51 -13.43 -10.56
CA GLN A 99 -10.46 -12.46 -10.00
C GLN A 99 -11.87 -12.63 -10.59
N GLU A 100 -11.98 -13.00 -11.87
CA GLU A 100 -13.27 -13.22 -12.54
C GLU A 100 -13.94 -14.54 -12.12
N ARG A 101 -13.17 -15.54 -11.68
CA ARG A 101 -13.65 -16.91 -11.45
C ARG A 101 -13.61 -17.36 -9.99
N THR A 102 -12.90 -16.64 -9.13
CA THR A 102 -12.68 -17.02 -7.74
C THR A 102 -12.82 -15.82 -6.80
N ASN A 103 -13.09 -16.11 -5.52
CA ASN A 103 -13.01 -15.13 -4.44
C ASN A 103 -11.71 -15.26 -3.65
N LEU A 104 -10.65 -15.80 -4.26
CA LEU A 104 -9.37 -15.99 -3.61
C LEU A 104 -8.66 -14.64 -3.47
N PRO A 105 -8.22 -14.27 -2.26
CA PRO A 105 -7.33 -13.14 -2.12
C PRO A 105 -6.00 -13.48 -2.81
N LEU A 106 -5.43 -12.49 -3.50
CA LEU A 106 -4.18 -12.68 -4.23
C LEU A 106 -3.18 -11.57 -4.00
N VAL A 107 -1.90 -11.92 -4.12
CA VAL A 107 -0.80 -10.95 -4.14
C VAL A 107 0.00 -11.19 -5.40
N MET A 108 0.29 -10.10 -6.10
CA MET A 108 1.25 -10.10 -7.19
C MET A 108 2.58 -9.57 -6.70
N TYR A 109 3.66 -10.20 -7.13
CA TYR A 109 5.00 -9.68 -6.90
C TYR A 109 5.87 -9.90 -8.13
N SER A 110 6.54 -8.83 -8.56
CA SER A 110 7.60 -8.93 -9.55
C SER A 110 8.95 -8.54 -8.96
N PHE A 111 9.95 -9.43 -9.08
CA PHE A 111 11.31 -9.17 -8.59
C PHE A 111 12.17 -8.54 -9.70
N THR A 112 12.72 -7.36 -9.45
CA THR A 112 13.85 -6.77 -10.19
C THR A 112 15.20 -7.08 -9.54
N GLU A 113 15.17 -7.25 -8.22
CA GLU A 113 16.29 -7.44 -7.30
C GLU A 113 15.95 -8.45 -6.18
N LYS A 114 16.95 -8.85 -5.40
CA LYS A 114 16.75 -9.80 -4.29
C LYS A 114 15.97 -9.11 -3.16
N PRO A 115 14.79 -9.61 -2.78
CA PRO A 115 13.96 -8.98 -1.77
C PRO A 115 14.58 -9.11 -0.38
N LYS A 116 14.17 -8.23 0.53
CA LYS A 116 14.44 -8.40 1.96
C LYS A 116 13.35 -9.25 2.60
N LEU A 117 13.70 -10.02 3.63
CA LEU A 117 12.74 -10.87 4.34
C LEU A 117 11.53 -10.08 4.86
N GLY A 118 11.75 -8.87 5.38
CA GLY A 118 10.66 -8.02 5.88
C GLY A 118 9.66 -7.61 4.81
N GLU A 119 10.10 -7.41 3.56
CA GLU A 119 9.23 -7.05 2.43
C GLU A 119 8.32 -8.22 2.02
N LEU A 120 8.84 -9.44 2.07
CA LEU A 120 8.05 -10.66 1.86
C LEU A 120 7.10 -10.92 3.02
N LEU A 121 7.54 -10.68 4.25
CA LEU A 121 6.75 -10.92 5.45
C LEU A 121 5.48 -10.08 5.45
N ILE A 122 5.56 -8.78 5.18
CA ILE A 122 4.38 -7.89 5.14
C ILE A 122 3.38 -8.36 4.08
N ARG A 123 3.87 -8.78 2.90
CA ARG A 123 3.02 -9.25 1.80
C ARG A 123 2.26 -10.52 2.16
N LEU A 124 2.95 -11.48 2.77
CA LEU A 124 2.35 -12.74 3.19
C LEU A 124 1.44 -12.55 4.41
N GLU A 125 1.79 -11.67 5.34
CA GLU A 125 0.94 -11.31 6.48
C GLU A 125 -0.38 -10.68 6.01
N ALA A 126 -0.33 -9.78 5.03
CA ALA A 126 -1.52 -9.22 4.39
C ALA A 126 -2.35 -10.32 3.72
N LEU A 127 -1.72 -11.21 2.95
CA LEU A 127 -2.42 -12.30 2.26
C LEU A 127 -3.10 -13.29 3.22
N VAL A 128 -2.42 -13.66 4.30
CA VAL A 128 -3.00 -14.49 5.38
C VAL A 128 -4.14 -13.77 6.08
N THR A 129 -4.00 -12.47 6.33
CA THR A 129 -5.08 -11.66 6.91
C THR A 129 -6.33 -11.69 6.04
N LEU A 130 -6.17 -11.53 4.72
CA LEU A 130 -7.27 -11.58 3.77
C LEU A 130 -7.95 -12.96 3.73
N ALA A 131 -7.16 -14.03 3.85
CA ALA A 131 -7.66 -15.40 3.87
C ALA A 131 -8.43 -15.74 5.16
N GLU A 132 -7.87 -15.40 6.32
CA GLU A 132 -8.37 -15.85 7.63
C GLU A 132 -9.37 -14.88 8.28
N ARG A 133 -9.27 -13.57 8.02
CA ARG A 133 -10.02 -12.54 8.76
C ARG A 133 -11.20 -11.93 8.00
N LYS A 134 -11.83 -12.69 7.08
CA LYS A 134 -12.93 -12.21 6.23
C LYS A 134 -14.05 -11.51 6.99
N ALA A 135 -14.47 -12.05 8.15
CA ALA A 135 -15.53 -11.45 8.97
C ALA A 135 -15.14 -10.07 9.55
N LEU A 136 -13.88 -9.92 9.98
CA LEU A 136 -13.35 -8.65 10.48
C LEU A 136 -13.30 -7.61 9.36
N LEU A 137 -12.87 -8.03 8.16
CA LEU A 137 -12.71 -7.15 6.99
C LEU A 137 -14.03 -6.77 6.33
N ALA A 138 -15.08 -7.58 6.48
CA ALA A 138 -16.41 -7.28 5.98
C ALA A 138 -17.10 -6.11 6.72
N ARG A 139 -16.58 -5.68 7.88
CA ARG A 139 -17.15 -4.55 8.64
C ARG A 139 -17.03 -3.26 7.86
N ASP A 140 -18.14 -2.53 7.75
CA ASP A 140 -18.24 -1.22 7.09
C ASP A 140 -18.57 -0.09 8.07
N ARG A 141 -18.70 -0.40 9.36
CA ARG A 141 -19.04 0.53 10.43
C ARG A 141 -18.14 0.35 11.63
N GLN A 142 -17.71 1.49 12.18
CA GLN A 142 -17.07 1.61 13.47
C GLN A 142 -18.17 1.85 14.52
N GLU A 143 -18.14 1.09 15.60
CA GLU A 143 -19.13 1.13 16.68
C GLU A 143 -18.43 1.25 18.04
N GLY A 144 -19.04 1.99 18.97
CA GLY A 144 -18.48 2.22 20.30
C GLY A 144 -17.28 3.17 20.30
N LEU A 145 -16.59 3.28 21.43
CA LEU A 145 -15.44 4.17 21.59
C LEU A 145 -14.11 3.42 21.38
N THR A 146 -13.45 3.62 20.24
CA THR A 146 -12.20 2.90 19.90
C THR A 146 -11.05 3.85 19.57
N LEU A 147 -9.83 3.39 19.85
CA LEU A 147 -8.58 4.07 19.54
C LEU A 147 -7.83 3.31 18.44
N GLY A 148 -7.41 4.01 17.41
CA GLY A 148 -6.52 3.48 16.37
C GLY A 148 -5.20 4.26 16.36
N ILE A 149 -4.07 3.55 16.29
CA ILE A 149 -2.74 4.15 16.20
C ILE A 149 -1.97 3.56 15.01
N ASP A 150 -1.49 4.44 14.13
CA ASP A 150 -0.58 4.12 13.03
C ASP A 150 0.82 4.65 13.36
N SER A 151 1.76 3.74 13.66
CA SER A 151 3.17 4.07 13.87
C SER A 151 3.95 3.85 12.57
N GLY A 152 3.88 4.85 11.69
CA GLY A 152 4.61 4.86 10.43
C GLY A 152 6.10 5.17 10.58
N SER A 153 6.81 5.06 9.45
CA SER A 153 8.26 5.24 9.32
C SER A 153 8.72 6.69 9.60
N SER A 154 7.90 7.68 9.27
CA SER A 154 8.21 9.12 9.49
C SER A 154 7.31 9.80 10.51
N THR A 155 6.06 9.35 10.65
CA THR A 155 5.08 9.97 11.54
C THR A 155 4.18 8.94 12.19
N THR A 156 3.84 9.20 13.45
CA THR A 156 2.89 8.42 14.24
C THR A 156 1.58 9.20 14.33
N LYS A 157 0.45 8.51 14.18
CA LYS A 157 -0.88 9.10 14.19
C LYS A 157 -1.79 8.31 15.11
N ALA A 158 -2.68 9.01 15.80
CA ALA A 158 -3.77 8.41 16.56
C ALA A 158 -5.11 9.01 16.17
N VAL A 159 -6.15 8.20 16.24
CA VAL A 159 -7.55 8.62 16.05
C VAL A 159 -8.40 7.96 17.14
N VAL A 160 -9.23 8.76 17.80
CA VAL A 160 -10.33 8.28 18.65
C VAL A 160 -11.62 8.39 17.84
N MET A 161 -12.31 7.27 17.68
CA MET A 161 -13.60 7.21 16.98
C MET A 161 -14.73 6.81 17.91
N ARG A 162 -15.90 7.39 17.68
CA ARG A 162 -17.18 6.98 18.28
C ARG A 162 -18.24 6.89 17.19
N ASP A 163 -18.80 5.70 17.01
CA ASP A 163 -19.92 5.43 16.10
C ASP A 163 -19.78 6.06 14.70
N ASN A 164 -18.64 5.78 14.04
CA ASN A 164 -18.19 6.31 12.73
C ASN A 164 -17.65 7.74 12.74
N GLU A 165 -17.72 8.47 13.85
CA GLU A 165 -17.20 9.82 13.93
C GLU A 165 -15.78 9.85 14.49
N ILE A 166 -14.90 10.60 13.82
CA ILE A 166 -13.58 10.94 14.37
C ILE A 166 -13.78 12.10 15.34
N ILE A 167 -13.59 11.82 16.64
CA ILE A 167 -13.79 12.80 17.71
C ILE A 167 -12.47 13.33 18.29
N GLY A 168 -11.34 12.68 17.99
CA GLY A 168 -10.02 13.15 18.40
C GLY A 168 -8.91 12.61 17.52
N THR A 169 -7.84 13.39 17.36
CA THR A 169 -6.70 13.10 16.49
C THR A 169 -5.39 13.53 17.15
N GLY A 170 -4.31 12.83 16.84
CA GLY A 170 -2.93 13.24 17.18
C GLY A 170 -1.98 12.86 16.06
N TRP A 171 -1.04 13.71 15.70
CA TRP A 171 -0.11 13.47 14.60
C TRP A 171 1.23 14.17 14.82
N ILE A 172 2.29 13.39 14.97
CA ILE A 172 3.64 13.91 15.22
C ILE A 172 4.71 13.09 14.46
N PRO A 173 5.93 13.63 14.30
CA PRO A 173 7.07 12.87 13.79
C PRO A 173 7.40 11.65 14.66
N THR A 174 7.72 10.52 14.01
CA THR A 174 8.20 9.32 14.69
C THR A 174 9.70 9.45 14.93
N THR A 175 10.11 9.81 16.15
CA THR A 175 11.52 9.79 16.58
C THR A 175 11.80 8.60 17.48
N ASP A 176 10.95 8.41 18.49
CA ASP A 176 10.88 7.23 19.34
C ASP A 176 9.46 6.67 19.22
N VAL A 177 9.32 5.38 18.91
CA VAL A 177 8.02 4.75 18.62
C VAL A 177 7.10 4.78 19.83
N LEU A 178 7.61 4.53 21.03
CA LEU A 178 6.79 4.44 22.25
C LEU A 178 6.42 5.83 22.76
N GLU A 179 7.38 6.75 22.78
CA GLU A 179 7.11 8.14 23.17
C GLU A 179 6.12 8.79 22.19
N ALA A 180 6.32 8.57 20.89
CA ALA A 180 5.45 9.17 19.89
C ALA A 180 4.02 8.63 20.01
N ALA A 181 3.86 7.31 20.18
CA ALA A 181 2.55 6.69 20.37
C ALA A 181 1.83 7.22 21.62
N GLU A 182 2.54 7.35 22.75
CA GLU A 182 1.93 7.87 23.99
C GLU A 182 1.50 9.34 23.82
N ARG A 183 2.30 10.15 23.14
CA ARG A 183 1.98 11.56 22.87
C ARG A 183 0.76 11.70 21.97
N VAL A 184 0.70 10.99 20.83
CA VAL A 184 -0.46 11.09 19.94
C VAL A 184 -1.72 10.51 20.57
N LYS A 185 -1.60 9.46 21.38
CA LYS A 185 -2.71 8.91 22.16
C LYS A 185 -3.27 9.99 23.09
N ARG A 186 -2.41 10.65 23.86
CA ARG A 186 -2.81 11.72 24.78
C ARG A 186 -3.47 12.89 24.05
N GLU A 187 -2.90 13.35 22.94
CA GLU A 187 -3.47 14.42 22.10
C GLU A 187 -4.87 14.05 21.59
N ALA A 188 -5.02 12.84 21.05
CA ALA A 188 -6.30 12.37 20.53
C ALA A 188 -7.36 12.20 21.64
N LEU A 189 -7.01 11.64 22.80
CA LEU A 189 -7.91 11.51 23.95
C LEU A 189 -8.34 12.89 24.50
N GLN A 190 -7.39 13.83 24.60
CA GLN A 190 -7.68 15.19 25.06
C GLN A 190 -8.63 15.91 24.09
N GLN A 191 -8.38 15.83 22.78
CA GLN A 191 -9.25 16.42 21.78
C GLN A 191 -10.65 15.80 21.80
N ALA A 192 -10.75 14.49 22.03
CA ALA A 192 -12.02 13.77 22.15
C ALA A 192 -12.75 14.04 23.48
N GLY A 193 -12.09 14.58 24.49
CA GLY A 193 -12.67 14.77 25.82
C GLY A 193 -12.99 13.46 26.55
N VAL A 194 -12.24 12.38 26.27
CA VAL A 194 -12.45 11.04 26.84
C VAL A 194 -11.24 10.60 27.65
N LYS A 195 -11.46 9.75 28.66
CA LYS A 195 -10.38 9.14 29.45
C LYS A 195 -9.94 7.83 28.80
N GLU A 196 -8.68 7.47 29.01
CA GLU A 196 -8.10 6.23 28.49
C GLU A 196 -8.89 4.97 28.92
N GLY A 197 -9.37 4.93 30.17
CA GLY A 197 -10.17 3.81 30.67
C GLY A 197 -11.58 3.68 30.07
N GLU A 198 -12.02 4.62 29.24
CA GLU A 198 -13.29 4.53 28.50
C GLU A 198 -13.13 3.87 27.13
N ILE A 199 -11.89 3.70 26.64
CA ILE A 199 -11.62 3.09 25.34
C ILE A 199 -11.97 1.59 25.37
N GLU A 200 -12.92 1.18 24.52
CA GLU A 200 -13.43 -0.20 24.41
C GLU A 200 -12.52 -1.10 23.56
N GLY A 201 -11.62 -0.52 22.77
CA GLY A 201 -10.69 -1.28 21.94
C GLY A 201 -9.57 -0.42 21.37
N VAL A 202 -8.35 -0.98 21.36
CA VAL A 202 -7.13 -0.36 20.84
C VAL A 202 -6.59 -1.16 19.65
N GLY A 203 -6.57 -0.54 18.48
CA GLY A 203 -5.98 -1.09 17.27
C GLY A 203 -4.67 -0.40 16.93
N VAL A 204 -3.65 -1.17 16.55
CA VAL A 204 -2.34 -0.64 16.16
C VAL A 204 -1.88 -1.17 14.80
N THR A 205 -1.26 -0.29 14.03
CA THR A 205 -0.71 -0.59 12.70
C THR A 205 0.61 0.16 12.43
N GLY A 206 1.13 0.02 11.21
CA GLY A 206 2.39 0.59 10.77
C GLY A 206 3.60 -0.26 11.17
N TYR A 207 4.80 0.26 10.88
CA TYR A 207 6.07 -0.38 11.17
C TYR A 207 6.32 -0.61 12.66
N GLY A 208 5.83 0.30 13.53
CA GLY A 208 5.98 0.19 14.98
C GLY A 208 4.99 -0.73 15.69
N ARG A 209 4.01 -1.33 14.97
CA ARG A 209 2.85 -2.02 15.58
C ARG A 209 3.20 -3.11 16.60
N PHE A 210 4.29 -3.83 16.41
CA PHE A 210 4.70 -4.89 17.33
C PHE A 210 5.23 -4.36 18.65
N LEU A 211 5.93 -3.21 18.65
CA LEU A 211 6.32 -2.53 19.89
C LEU A 211 5.10 -1.97 20.61
N LEU A 212 4.15 -1.43 19.84
CA LEU A 212 2.92 -0.87 20.39
C LEU A 212 1.97 -1.93 20.96
N ARG A 213 1.97 -3.16 20.42
CA ARG A 213 1.17 -4.28 20.92
C ARG A 213 1.30 -4.42 22.44
N GLU A 214 2.53 -4.56 22.92
CA GLU A 214 2.81 -4.80 24.33
C GLU A 214 2.62 -3.54 25.17
N ALA A 215 3.10 -2.40 24.66
CA ALA A 215 3.03 -1.13 25.37
C ALA A 215 1.58 -0.65 25.62
N LEU A 216 0.68 -0.89 24.67
CA LEU A 216 -0.70 -0.41 24.73
C LEU A 216 -1.73 -1.51 24.96
N LYS A 217 -1.28 -2.76 25.15
CA LYS A 217 -2.15 -3.94 25.26
C LYS A 217 -3.18 -4.00 24.12
N ALA A 218 -2.71 -3.75 22.90
CA ALA A 218 -3.59 -3.58 21.75
C ALA A 218 -4.41 -4.85 21.46
N ASN A 219 -5.73 -4.71 21.34
CA ASN A 219 -6.64 -5.80 20.97
C ASN A 219 -6.40 -6.25 19.52
N LEU A 220 -6.10 -5.30 18.63
CA LEU A 220 -5.81 -5.55 17.24
C LEU A 220 -4.40 -5.06 16.90
N VAL A 221 -3.57 -5.96 16.36
CA VAL A 221 -2.29 -5.65 15.74
C VAL A 221 -2.40 -6.09 14.29
N GLN A 222 -2.36 -5.14 13.36
CA GLN A 222 -2.63 -5.43 11.96
C GLN A 222 -1.65 -4.69 11.06
N GLU A 223 -1.17 -5.36 10.01
CA GLU A 223 -0.33 -4.74 8.99
C GLU A 223 -1.06 -3.61 8.23
N GLU A 224 -0.27 -2.70 7.67
CA GLU A 224 -0.73 -1.40 7.17
C GLU A 224 -1.55 -1.46 5.87
N LEU A 225 -1.31 -2.40 4.96
CA LEU A 225 -2.01 -2.48 3.68
C LEU A 225 -3.51 -2.67 3.88
N THR A 226 -3.88 -3.66 4.69
CA THR A 226 -5.27 -3.97 5.03
C THR A 226 -5.91 -2.80 5.77
N VAL A 227 -5.19 -2.24 6.74
CA VAL A 227 -5.72 -1.18 7.60
C VAL A 227 -5.91 0.13 6.83
N VAL A 228 -4.90 0.57 6.09
CA VAL A 228 -4.96 1.76 5.24
C VAL A 228 -6.03 1.59 4.17
N SER A 229 -6.17 0.41 3.56
CA SER A 229 -7.25 0.14 2.60
C SER A 229 -8.63 0.35 3.22
N LYS A 230 -8.88 -0.25 4.39
CA LYS A 230 -10.15 -0.13 5.11
C LYS A 230 -10.44 1.30 5.55
N GLY A 231 -9.45 1.96 6.14
CA GLY A 231 -9.59 3.34 6.59
C GLY A 231 -9.77 4.32 5.44
N THR A 232 -9.07 4.13 4.33
CA THR A 232 -9.22 4.95 3.12
C THR A 232 -10.61 4.79 2.51
N ALA A 233 -11.06 3.54 2.33
CA ALA A 233 -12.38 3.27 1.80
C ALA A 233 -13.48 3.87 2.68
N PHE A 234 -13.30 3.82 4.00
CA PHE A 234 -14.19 4.47 4.97
C PHE A 234 -14.19 6.00 4.83
N LEU A 235 -13.02 6.63 4.87
CA LEU A 235 -12.87 8.09 4.79
C LEU A 235 -13.37 8.67 3.46
N ALA A 236 -13.19 7.94 2.36
CA ALA A 236 -13.68 8.33 1.05
C ALA A 236 -15.13 7.89 0.79
N GLY A 237 -15.79 7.17 1.70
CA GLY A 237 -17.16 6.69 1.50
C GLY A 237 -17.32 5.72 0.32
N VAL A 238 -16.28 4.92 0.03
CA VAL A 238 -16.23 3.94 -1.08
C VAL A 238 -16.06 2.50 -0.57
N GLN A 239 -16.70 2.17 0.55
CA GLN A 239 -16.60 0.84 1.15
C GLN A 239 -17.29 -0.27 0.33
N ARG A 240 -17.87 0.06 -0.84
CA ARG A 240 -18.53 -0.87 -1.76
C ARG A 240 -18.05 -0.61 -3.19
N GLY A 241 -17.93 -1.67 -3.97
CA GLY A 241 -17.42 -1.60 -5.34
C GLY A 241 -15.90 -1.53 -5.40
N GLU A 242 -15.40 -1.15 -6.57
CA GLU A 242 -13.98 -1.07 -6.86
C GLU A 242 -13.39 0.29 -6.50
N ALA A 243 -12.10 0.34 -6.19
CA ALA A 243 -11.33 1.56 -6.05
C ALA A 243 -9.83 1.28 -6.20
N THR A 244 -9.05 2.33 -6.41
CA THR A 244 -7.59 2.28 -6.24
C THR A 244 -7.17 3.27 -5.16
N VAL A 245 -6.30 2.83 -4.26
CA VAL A 245 -5.69 3.65 -3.23
C VAL A 245 -4.21 3.84 -3.54
N ILE A 246 -3.77 5.10 -3.50
CA ILE A 246 -2.38 5.51 -3.60
C ILE A 246 -1.98 6.10 -2.24
N ASP A 247 -1.12 5.41 -1.51
CA ASP A 247 -0.56 5.85 -0.22
C ASP A 247 0.92 6.18 -0.44
N ILE A 248 1.23 7.47 -0.54
CA ILE A 248 2.62 7.92 -0.61
C ILE A 248 3.03 8.35 0.80
N GLY A 249 3.81 7.48 1.44
CA GLY A 249 4.32 7.67 2.78
C GLY A 249 5.57 8.54 2.81
N GLY A 250 6.17 8.63 4.00
CA GLY A 250 7.41 9.37 4.21
C GLY A 250 8.64 8.65 3.66
N LEU A 251 8.70 7.32 3.70
CA LEU A 251 9.83 6.50 3.25
C LEU A 251 9.43 5.30 2.39
N ASP A 252 8.15 5.16 2.06
CA ASP A 252 7.61 4.06 1.27
C ASP A 252 6.37 4.55 0.53
N ASN A 253 5.97 3.82 -0.49
CA ASN A 253 4.77 4.09 -1.27
C ASN A 253 4.05 2.79 -1.58
N LYS A 254 2.71 2.87 -1.64
CA LYS A 254 1.84 1.72 -1.84
C LYS A 254 0.74 2.08 -2.82
N VAL A 255 0.46 1.17 -3.74
CA VAL A 255 -0.71 1.26 -4.61
C VAL A 255 -1.52 -0.02 -4.44
N MET A 256 -2.80 0.12 -4.13
CA MET A 256 -3.69 -0.98 -3.79
C MET A 256 -4.96 -0.90 -4.63
N THR A 257 -5.39 -2.01 -5.22
CA THR A 257 -6.77 -2.14 -5.73
C THR A 257 -7.64 -2.73 -4.65
N LEU A 258 -8.85 -2.19 -4.54
CA LEU A 258 -9.84 -2.60 -3.57
C LEU A 258 -11.05 -3.20 -4.26
N LEU A 259 -11.68 -4.15 -3.58
CA LEU A 259 -13.04 -4.58 -3.84
C LEU A 259 -13.80 -4.56 -2.50
N ASN A 260 -14.86 -3.77 -2.42
CA ASN A 260 -15.64 -3.55 -1.19
C ASN A 260 -14.78 -3.11 0.02
N GLY A 261 -13.81 -2.22 -0.25
CA GLY A 261 -12.86 -1.72 0.75
C GLY A 261 -11.79 -2.71 1.20
N ILE A 262 -11.78 -3.93 0.66
CA ILE A 262 -10.80 -4.97 0.97
C ILE A 262 -9.74 -4.97 -0.14
N PRO A 263 -8.44 -4.93 0.18
CA PRO A 263 -7.42 -4.99 -0.87
C PRO A 263 -7.40 -6.38 -1.51
N ASP A 264 -7.36 -6.41 -2.84
CA ASP A 264 -7.30 -7.65 -3.63
C ASP A 264 -6.06 -7.75 -4.54
N SER A 265 -5.34 -6.63 -4.70
CA SER A 265 -4.02 -6.57 -5.32
C SER A 265 -3.30 -5.32 -4.80
N PHE A 266 -1.98 -5.39 -4.69
CA PHE A 266 -1.19 -4.26 -4.23
C PHE A 266 0.27 -4.35 -4.64
N THR A 267 0.92 -3.19 -4.68
CA THR A 267 2.37 -3.04 -4.83
C THR A 267 2.90 -2.19 -3.70
N MET A 268 4.15 -2.43 -3.32
CA MET A 268 4.88 -1.61 -2.36
C MET A 268 6.25 -1.31 -2.93
N GLY A 269 6.71 -0.08 -2.75
CA GLY A 269 7.95 0.45 -3.29
C GLY A 269 8.51 1.52 -2.35
N GLY A 270 9.39 2.36 -2.89
CA GLY A 270 9.88 3.52 -2.16
C GLY A 270 11.02 3.24 -1.18
N VAL A 271 11.73 2.10 -1.27
CA VAL A 271 12.93 1.83 -0.45
C VAL A 271 13.97 2.97 -0.55
N CYS A 272 13.94 3.75 -1.63
CA CYS A 272 14.70 4.99 -1.79
C CYS A 272 13.82 6.22 -1.56
N ALA A 273 14.31 7.17 -0.76
CA ALA A 273 13.63 8.41 -0.38
C ALA A 273 13.15 9.29 -1.57
N GLY A 274 13.64 9.03 -2.79
CA GLY A 274 13.37 9.79 -4.01
C GLY A 274 11.91 9.84 -4.48
N SER A 275 11.10 8.82 -4.14
CA SER A 275 9.67 8.70 -4.50
C SER A 275 8.74 8.83 -3.29
N SER A 276 9.13 9.62 -2.29
CA SER A 276 8.42 9.68 -1.01
C SER A 276 8.31 11.09 -0.47
N GLY A 277 7.51 11.26 0.58
CA GLY A 277 7.42 12.51 1.32
C GLY A 277 8.78 13.03 1.79
N ARG A 278 9.77 12.15 2.06
CA ARG A 278 11.11 12.58 2.45
C ARG A 278 11.81 13.42 1.39
N PHE A 279 11.63 13.13 0.11
CA PHE A 279 12.19 13.98 -0.94
C PHE A 279 11.53 15.37 -0.94
N LEU A 280 10.21 15.43 -0.75
CA LEU A 280 9.48 16.70 -0.65
C LEU A 280 9.90 17.51 0.58
N GLU A 281 10.19 16.86 1.72
CA GLU A 281 10.76 17.52 2.90
C GLU A 281 12.13 18.15 2.59
N LEU A 282 13.01 17.43 1.92
CA LEU A 282 14.33 17.94 1.51
C LEU A 282 14.20 19.10 0.53
N ALA A 283 13.30 18.99 -0.45
CA ALA A 283 13.04 20.03 -1.43
C ALA A 283 12.46 21.29 -0.76
N ALA A 284 11.48 21.13 0.15
CA ALA A 284 10.89 22.23 0.90
C ALA A 284 11.94 22.94 1.77
N SER A 285 12.74 22.17 2.50
CA SER A 285 13.84 22.72 3.30
C SER A 285 14.83 23.50 2.44
N ARG A 286 15.20 22.98 1.26
CA ARG A 286 16.13 23.66 0.35
C ARG A 286 15.55 24.94 -0.25
N LEU A 287 14.24 24.98 -0.46
CA LEU A 287 13.51 26.18 -0.85
C LEU A 287 13.23 27.13 0.33
N GLY A 288 13.52 26.75 1.57
CA GLY A 288 13.28 27.57 2.76
C GLY A 288 11.80 27.68 3.14
N VAL A 289 10.99 26.65 2.88
CA VAL A 289 9.56 26.60 3.19
C VAL A 289 9.18 25.28 3.85
N ASP A 290 7.96 25.19 4.38
CA ASP A 290 7.38 23.92 4.81
C ASP A 290 6.76 23.14 3.63
N VAL A 291 6.50 21.86 3.84
CA VAL A 291 5.95 20.96 2.81
C VAL A 291 4.58 21.40 2.28
N PRO A 292 3.61 21.85 3.12
CA PRO A 292 2.35 22.40 2.62
C PRO A 292 2.53 23.64 1.73
N THR A 293 3.46 24.53 2.07
CA THR A 293 3.77 25.70 1.25
C THR A 293 4.42 25.30 -0.07
N LEU A 294 5.34 24.33 -0.07
CA LEU A 294 5.87 23.74 -1.32
C LEU A 294 4.73 23.23 -2.21
N GLY A 295 3.76 22.51 -1.64
CA GLY A 295 2.60 22.02 -2.37
C GLY A 295 1.78 23.13 -3.04
N ARG A 296 1.54 24.25 -2.35
CA ARG A 296 0.84 25.41 -2.92
C ARG A 296 1.66 26.14 -3.98
N MET A 297 2.97 26.27 -3.78
CA MET A 297 3.88 26.88 -4.77
C MET A 297 3.91 26.07 -6.06
N ALA A 298 3.91 24.74 -5.96
CA ALA A 298 3.88 23.83 -7.11
C ALA A 298 2.64 24.00 -7.99
N LEU A 299 1.52 24.53 -7.48
CA LEU A 299 0.33 24.84 -8.28
C LEU A 299 0.54 26.01 -9.24
N GLN A 300 1.51 26.88 -8.94
CA GLN A 300 1.80 28.12 -9.69
C GLN A 300 2.98 27.95 -10.65
N GLY A 301 3.71 26.83 -10.54
CA GLY A 301 4.87 26.53 -11.36
C GLY A 301 4.58 25.62 -12.54
N ASP A 302 5.53 25.60 -13.47
CA ASP A 302 5.56 24.68 -14.61
C ASP A 302 6.63 23.60 -14.39
N PRO A 303 6.23 22.32 -14.21
CA PRO A 303 7.17 21.23 -13.96
C PRO A 303 8.12 20.95 -15.13
N GLU A 304 7.80 21.40 -16.35
CA GLU A 304 8.63 21.15 -17.54
C GLU A 304 9.81 22.11 -17.67
N LYS A 305 9.80 23.23 -16.93
CA LYS A 305 10.90 24.21 -16.96
C LYS A 305 12.14 23.78 -16.20
N VAL A 306 12.00 22.81 -15.29
CA VAL A 306 13.10 22.29 -14.48
C VAL A 306 13.17 20.78 -14.69
N ARG A 307 14.19 20.34 -15.40
CA ARG A 307 14.46 18.90 -15.52
C ARG A 307 14.93 18.38 -14.17
N MET A 308 14.06 17.64 -13.51
CA MET A 308 14.35 16.99 -12.23
C MET A 308 14.12 15.49 -12.36
N ASP A 309 15.11 14.70 -11.93
CA ASP A 309 15.01 13.25 -11.90
C ASP A 309 15.40 12.69 -10.53
N SER A 310 14.40 12.52 -9.67
CA SER A 310 14.60 12.18 -8.26
C SER A 310 14.68 10.69 -7.96
N TYR A 311 14.93 9.81 -8.94
CA TYR A 311 15.13 8.37 -8.70
C TYR A 311 16.08 8.11 -7.52
N CYS A 312 17.10 8.97 -7.38
CA CYS A 312 17.87 9.17 -6.17
C CYS A 312 17.55 10.56 -5.59
N ALA A 313 17.16 10.63 -4.32
CA ALA A 313 16.88 11.89 -3.64
C ALA A 313 18.08 12.86 -3.66
N ILE A 314 19.32 12.34 -3.63
CA ILE A 314 20.53 13.15 -3.70
C ILE A 314 20.64 13.85 -5.06
N PHE A 315 20.42 13.11 -6.15
CA PHE A 315 20.46 13.69 -7.49
C PHE A 315 19.30 14.66 -7.73
N GLY A 316 18.09 14.34 -7.25
CA GLY A 316 16.97 15.28 -7.30
C GLY A 316 17.26 16.61 -6.57
N ILE A 317 17.98 16.57 -5.44
CA ILE A 317 18.41 17.80 -4.75
C ILE A 317 19.52 18.53 -5.51
N GLN A 318 20.42 17.81 -6.19
CA GLN A 318 21.41 18.45 -7.08
C GLN A 318 20.73 19.16 -8.25
N ASP A 319 19.75 18.53 -8.88
CA ASP A 319 18.94 19.13 -9.96
C ASP A 319 18.21 20.38 -9.46
N LEU A 320 17.61 20.32 -8.26
CA LEU A 320 16.98 21.47 -7.62
C LEU A 320 17.96 22.64 -7.44
N VAL A 321 19.16 22.37 -6.94
CA VAL A 321 20.20 23.39 -6.74
C VAL A 321 20.65 23.98 -8.06
N ALA A 322 20.83 23.15 -9.09
CA ALA A 322 21.18 23.60 -10.43
C ALA A 322 20.07 24.49 -11.01
N GLY A 323 18.80 24.10 -10.87
CA GLY A 323 17.64 24.88 -11.30
C GLY A 323 17.59 26.28 -10.68
N LEU A 324 17.84 26.39 -9.37
CA LEU A 324 17.96 27.68 -8.67
C LEU A 324 19.13 28.51 -9.21
N ALA A 325 20.30 27.89 -9.38
CA ALA A 325 21.50 28.56 -9.88
C ALA A 325 21.34 29.07 -11.33
N SER A 326 20.53 28.38 -12.13
CA SER A 326 20.17 28.77 -13.50
C SER A 326 19.03 29.79 -13.58
N GLY A 327 18.49 30.26 -12.45
CA GLY A 327 17.48 31.31 -12.40
C GLY A 327 16.03 30.82 -12.55
N SER A 328 15.78 29.53 -12.38
CA SER A 328 14.40 29.00 -12.36
C SER A 328 13.63 29.57 -11.15
N SER A 329 12.34 29.80 -11.32
CA SER A 329 11.49 30.24 -10.21
C SER A 329 11.36 29.15 -9.15
N ARG A 330 11.05 29.53 -7.91
CA ARG A 330 10.88 28.55 -6.82
C ARG A 330 9.62 27.72 -7.03
N GLU A 331 8.62 28.30 -7.69
CA GLU A 331 7.36 27.68 -8.08
C GLU A 331 7.60 26.58 -9.12
N ASP A 332 8.36 26.86 -10.19
CA ASP A 332 8.71 25.86 -11.21
C ASP A 332 9.49 24.69 -10.60
N ILE A 333 10.39 24.97 -9.66
CA ILE A 333 11.14 23.96 -8.93
C ILE A 333 10.23 23.11 -8.03
N ALA A 334 9.30 23.73 -7.31
CA ALA A 334 8.33 23.03 -6.49
C ALA A 334 7.43 22.12 -7.33
N ALA A 335 7.01 22.60 -8.51
CA ALA A 335 6.24 21.82 -9.48
C ALA A 335 7.04 20.62 -10.00
N ALA A 336 8.30 20.83 -10.40
CA ALA A 336 9.19 19.76 -10.86
C ALA A 336 9.46 18.70 -9.77
N ALA A 337 9.60 19.12 -8.50
CA ALA A 337 9.75 18.19 -7.38
C ALA A 337 8.52 17.31 -7.19
N CYS A 338 7.32 17.90 -7.24
CA CYS A 338 6.06 17.14 -7.19
C CYS A 338 5.92 16.20 -8.39
N ARG A 339 6.23 16.68 -9.61
CA ARG A 339 6.17 15.89 -10.85
C ARG A 339 7.11 14.70 -10.79
N SER A 340 8.31 14.90 -10.26
CA SER A 340 9.33 13.85 -10.16
C SER A 340 8.86 12.70 -9.26
N VAL A 341 8.29 13.01 -8.07
CA VAL A 341 7.72 12.00 -7.18
C VAL A 341 6.56 11.27 -7.86
N ALA A 342 5.61 12.02 -8.43
CA ALA A 342 4.45 11.44 -9.11
C ALA A 342 4.84 10.52 -10.27
N ARG A 343 5.79 10.95 -11.10
CA ARG A 343 6.31 10.16 -12.24
C ARG A 343 6.95 8.87 -11.76
N GLN A 344 7.73 8.91 -10.68
CA GLN A 344 8.38 7.71 -10.16
C GLN A 344 7.37 6.71 -9.60
N VAL A 345 6.34 7.15 -8.87
CA VAL A 345 5.24 6.28 -8.41
C VAL A 345 4.52 5.65 -9.61
N PHE A 346 4.27 6.43 -10.66
CA PHE A 346 3.67 5.93 -11.90
C PHE A 346 4.51 4.86 -12.60
N GLU A 347 5.80 5.11 -12.79
CA GLU A 347 6.72 4.23 -13.53
C GLU A 347 7.05 2.95 -12.77
N THR A 348 7.11 3.01 -11.44
CA THR A 348 7.57 1.87 -10.62
C THR A 348 6.45 1.03 -10.01
N GLN A 349 5.25 1.58 -9.83
CA GLN A 349 4.17 0.89 -9.12
C GLN A 349 2.89 0.74 -9.93
N LEU A 350 2.44 1.84 -10.55
CA LEU A 350 1.16 1.84 -11.24
C LEU A 350 1.16 0.98 -12.51
N GLN A 351 2.33 0.72 -13.12
CA GLN A 351 2.46 -0.24 -14.23
C GLN A 351 2.07 -1.67 -13.85
N GLU A 352 2.15 -2.02 -12.56
CA GLU A 352 1.84 -3.35 -12.04
C GLU A 352 0.41 -3.48 -11.51
N ILE A 353 -0.38 -2.40 -11.55
CA ILE A 353 -1.72 -2.35 -11.01
C ILE A 353 -2.71 -2.08 -12.14
N ASP A 354 -3.91 -2.66 -12.01
CA ASP A 354 -5.03 -2.31 -12.87
C ASP A 354 -5.81 -1.19 -12.21
N LEU A 355 -5.71 0.00 -12.78
CA LEU A 355 -6.26 1.21 -12.20
C LEU A 355 -7.79 1.14 -12.18
N ARG A 356 -8.39 1.17 -10.99
CA ARG A 356 -9.84 1.11 -10.79
C ARG A 356 -10.34 2.43 -10.22
N LEU A 357 -11.45 2.91 -10.77
CA LEU A 357 -12.08 4.14 -10.30
C LEU A 357 -13.01 3.87 -9.11
N PRO A 358 -13.07 4.78 -8.12
CA PRO A 358 -12.29 6.02 -8.04
C PRO A 358 -10.85 5.77 -7.59
N VAL A 359 -9.93 6.63 -8.05
CA VAL A 359 -8.57 6.71 -7.50
C VAL A 359 -8.58 7.63 -6.29
N ILE A 360 -8.00 7.17 -5.19
CA ILE A 360 -7.98 7.86 -3.90
C ILE A 360 -6.55 7.99 -3.44
N GLU A 361 -6.13 9.20 -3.11
CA GLU A 361 -4.79 9.45 -2.54
C GLU A 361 -4.90 9.71 -1.03
N VAL A 362 -4.06 9.01 -0.26
CA VAL A 362 -3.98 9.08 1.20
C VAL A 362 -2.52 9.17 1.66
N GLY A 363 -2.33 9.26 2.98
CA GLY A 363 -1.03 9.51 3.58
C GLY A 363 -0.77 11.00 3.78
N GLY A 364 0.38 11.33 4.35
CA GLY A 364 0.74 12.71 4.65
C GLY A 364 0.95 13.55 3.38
N THR A 365 1.41 12.94 2.29
CA THR A 365 1.69 13.65 1.04
C THR A 365 0.43 13.97 0.24
N ALA A 366 -0.71 13.33 0.53
CA ALA A 366 -2.00 13.70 -0.07
C ALA A 366 -2.44 15.13 0.33
N LEU A 367 -1.82 15.72 1.35
CA LEU A 367 -1.99 17.13 1.73
C LEU A 367 -1.12 18.08 0.89
N VAL A 368 -0.20 17.56 0.07
CA VAL A 368 0.65 18.33 -0.84
C VAL A 368 -0.11 18.52 -2.15
N GLU A 369 -0.85 19.62 -2.24
CA GLU A 369 -1.76 19.90 -3.37
C GLU A 369 -1.06 19.79 -4.74
N GLY A 370 0.19 20.25 -4.82
CA GLY A 370 1.05 20.07 -6.00
C GLY A 370 1.21 18.61 -6.40
N LEU A 371 1.54 17.71 -5.46
CA LEU A 371 1.70 16.29 -5.77
C LEU A 371 0.41 15.68 -6.32
N VAL A 372 -0.72 15.98 -5.68
CA VAL A 372 -2.04 15.49 -6.13
C VAL A 372 -2.38 16.02 -7.53
N LYS A 373 -2.08 17.30 -7.83
CA LYS A 373 -2.20 17.86 -9.18
C LYS A 373 -1.34 17.09 -10.18
N GLU A 374 -0.08 16.84 -9.85
CA GLU A 374 0.83 16.13 -10.76
C GLU A 374 0.42 14.67 -10.99
N MET A 375 -0.09 13.99 -9.96
CA MET A 375 -0.65 12.65 -10.08
C MET A 375 -1.89 12.63 -10.99
N ARG A 376 -2.82 13.57 -10.84
CA ARG A 376 -3.98 13.73 -11.76
C ARG A 376 -3.52 13.92 -13.20
N GLU A 377 -2.51 14.76 -13.40
CA GLU A 377 -1.97 15.05 -14.73
C GLU A 377 -1.29 13.85 -15.39
N ILE A 378 -0.56 13.02 -14.62
CA ILE A 378 0.09 11.82 -15.16
C ILE A 378 -0.95 10.72 -15.45
N LEU A 379 -1.88 10.49 -14.52
CA LEU A 379 -2.85 9.41 -14.65
C LEU A 379 -4.02 9.74 -15.59
N LYS A 380 -4.24 11.03 -15.90
CA LYS A 380 -5.38 11.51 -16.69
C LYS A 380 -6.74 11.06 -16.14
N VAL A 381 -6.83 10.95 -14.81
CA VAL A 381 -8.05 10.67 -14.06
C VAL A 381 -8.16 11.64 -12.90
N ASP A 382 -9.38 11.84 -12.40
CA ASP A 382 -9.55 12.56 -11.15
C ASP A 382 -9.04 11.73 -9.96
N ILE A 383 -8.48 12.43 -8.97
CA ILE A 383 -7.96 11.85 -7.74
C ILE A 383 -8.76 12.44 -6.58
N ARG A 384 -9.40 11.56 -5.84
CA ARG A 384 -10.13 11.91 -4.63
C ARG A 384 -9.18 11.92 -3.45
N VAL A 385 -9.13 13.04 -2.72
CA VAL A 385 -8.44 13.12 -1.43
C VAL A 385 -9.52 13.25 -0.35
N PRO A 386 -9.68 12.25 0.53
CA PRO A 386 -10.69 12.34 1.58
C PRO A 386 -10.29 13.36 2.64
N ARG A 387 -11.24 13.74 3.50
CA ARG A 387 -10.90 14.48 4.72
C ARG A 387 -10.02 13.59 5.61
N PHE A 388 -9.00 14.19 6.24
CA PHE A 388 -8.04 13.47 7.10
C PHE A 388 -7.23 12.36 6.39
N PRO A 389 -6.67 12.61 5.19
CA PRO A 389 -6.02 11.57 4.39
C PRO A 389 -4.80 10.95 5.07
N GLN A 390 -4.11 11.70 5.94
CA GLN A 390 -2.96 11.23 6.71
C GLN A 390 -3.31 10.21 7.80
N PHE A 391 -4.59 10.07 8.12
CA PHE A 391 -5.09 9.21 9.20
C PHE A 391 -5.67 7.88 8.70
N GLY A 392 -5.54 7.54 7.41
CA GLY A 392 -6.10 6.31 6.83
C GLY A 392 -5.74 5.06 7.64
N GLY A 393 -4.48 4.90 8.06
CA GLY A 393 -4.05 3.78 8.91
C GLY A 393 -4.70 3.80 10.31
N ALA A 394 -4.70 4.94 11.00
CA ALA A 394 -5.29 5.04 12.34
C ALA A 394 -6.81 4.83 12.31
N VAL A 395 -7.50 5.38 11.31
CA VAL A 395 -8.95 5.20 11.10
C VAL A 395 -9.28 3.74 10.80
N GLY A 396 -8.52 3.09 9.93
CA GLY A 396 -8.70 1.66 9.66
C GLY A 396 -8.52 0.80 10.91
N ALA A 397 -7.54 1.14 11.76
CA ALA A 397 -7.28 0.38 12.98
C ALA A 397 -8.43 0.52 13.98
N ALA A 398 -8.94 1.74 14.18
CA ALA A 398 -10.12 2.02 15.00
C ALA A 398 -11.38 1.33 14.46
N LEU A 399 -11.58 1.38 13.13
CA LEU A 399 -12.70 0.71 12.45
C LEU A 399 -12.68 -0.80 12.70
N LEU A 400 -11.54 -1.46 12.45
CA LEU A 400 -11.46 -2.91 12.57
C LEU A 400 -11.53 -3.37 14.04
N VAL A 401 -10.85 -2.69 14.96
CA VAL A 401 -10.85 -3.09 16.39
C VAL A 401 -12.23 -2.97 17.04
N SER A 402 -13.15 -2.18 16.48
CA SER A 402 -14.54 -2.12 16.94
C SER A 402 -15.29 -3.46 16.88
N GLY A 403 -14.80 -4.42 16.07
CA GLY A 403 -15.30 -5.80 16.03
C GLY A 403 -14.70 -6.73 17.10
N MET A 404 -13.75 -6.24 17.90
CA MET A 404 -12.99 -7.00 18.91
C MET A 404 -13.09 -6.38 20.31
N ARG A 405 -14.15 -5.59 20.55
CA ARG A 405 -14.43 -4.97 21.85
C ARG A 405 -14.60 -6.04 22.92
N GLY A 406 -13.92 -5.86 24.05
CA GLY A 406 -13.89 -6.80 25.19
C GLY A 406 -14.69 -6.27 26.36
#